data_AF-A0A7C4LG30-F1
#
_entry.id   AF-A0A7C4LG30-F1
#
_cell.length_a   1.000
_cell.length_b   1.000
_cell.length_c   1.000
_cell.angle_alpha   90.00
_cell.angle_beta   90.00
_cell.angle_gamma   90.00
#
_symmetry.space_group_name_H-M   'P 1'
#
loop_
_entity.id
_entity.type
_entity.pdbx_description
1 polymer ?
#
loop_
_entity_poly.entity_id
_entity_poly.type
_entity_poly.pdbx_seq_one_letter_code
_entity_poly.pdbx_strand_id
1 'polypeptide(L)'
;MVLDVIKGRRSVRSFKPDPIPEEYLRLILEAGLWAPSGGNAQPWEFVLVRERSLIDKIKLFSPGLFGNPYALIVLCVNRNRIKRRDESGKQIALMDVAMAAQNIMLEAYYLGIGSCPIASFNK
;
A
#
# COMPACT_ATOMS: atom_id res chain seq x y z
N MET A 1 -6.54 19.21 10.50
CA MET A 1 -5.96 18.38 11.58
C MET A 1 -5.65 16.98 11.06
N VAL A 2 -4.71 16.24 11.68
CA VAL A 2 -4.45 14.83 11.33
C VAL A 2 -5.73 13.97 11.40
N LEU A 3 -6.60 14.25 12.39
CA LEU A 3 -7.90 13.58 12.51
C LEU A 3 -8.80 13.76 11.30
N ASP A 4 -8.70 14.88 10.57
CA ASP A 4 -9.52 15.13 9.38
C ASP A 4 -9.09 14.21 8.23
N VAL A 5 -7.79 13.98 8.07
CA VAL A 5 -7.23 13.02 7.10
C VAL A 5 -7.68 11.60 7.42
N ILE A 6 -7.57 11.21 8.70
CA ILE A 6 -8.00 9.87 9.16
C ILE A 6 -9.50 9.67 8.95
N LYS A 7 -10.33 10.65 9.32
CA LYS A 7 -11.79 10.59 9.18
C LYS A 7 -12.27 10.73 7.75
N GLY A 8 -11.52 11.42 6.90
CA GLY A 8 -11.87 11.73 5.52
C GLY A 8 -11.52 10.63 4.52
N ARG A 9 -10.45 9.86 4.77
CA ARG A 9 -10.02 8.77 3.90
C ARG A 9 -11.14 7.75 3.63
N ARG A 10 -11.36 7.40 2.36
CA ARG A 10 -12.32 6.36 1.92
C ARG A 10 -11.67 5.43 0.90
N SER A 11 -12.19 4.21 0.79
CA SER A 11 -11.77 3.28 -0.26
C SER A 11 -12.39 3.70 -1.60
N VAL A 12 -11.56 4.28 -2.47
CA VAL A 12 -11.94 4.72 -3.82
C VAL A 12 -11.73 3.58 -4.81
N ARG A 13 -12.76 3.26 -5.61
CA ARG A 13 -12.75 2.13 -6.58
C ARG A 13 -13.07 2.55 -8.01
N SER A 14 -13.28 3.84 -8.24
CA SER A 14 -13.42 4.44 -9.55
C SER A 14 -12.36 5.54 -9.66
N PHE A 15 -11.52 5.45 -10.67
CA PHE A 15 -10.34 6.29 -10.83
C PHE A 15 -10.42 7.04 -12.15
N LYS A 16 -10.00 8.30 -12.15
CA LYS A 16 -9.79 9.04 -13.37
C LYS A 16 -8.49 8.59 -14.06
N PRO A 17 -8.35 8.78 -15.39
CA PRO A 17 -7.14 8.40 -16.11
C PRO A 17 -5.97 9.37 -15.87
N ASP A 18 -6.19 10.48 -15.16
CA ASP A 18 -5.18 11.50 -14.89
C ASP A 18 -3.90 10.90 -14.28
N PRO A 19 -2.71 11.31 -14.75
CA PRO A 19 -1.47 10.88 -14.15
C PRO A 19 -1.29 11.45 -12.74
N ILE A 20 -0.66 10.65 -11.88
CA ILE A 20 -0.23 11.12 -10.55
C ILE A 20 1.18 11.71 -10.69
N PRO A 21 1.44 12.94 -10.18
CA PRO A 21 2.79 13.50 -10.15
C PRO A 21 3.81 12.56 -9.49
N GLU A 22 5.01 12.47 -10.05
CA GLU A 22 6.09 11.62 -9.53
C GLU A 22 6.45 11.97 -8.08
N GLU A 23 6.45 13.26 -7.73
CA GLU A 23 6.67 13.73 -6.36
C GLU A 23 5.63 13.17 -5.37
N TYR A 24 4.36 13.09 -5.77
CA TYR A 24 3.30 12.57 -4.91
C TYR A 24 3.48 11.07 -4.70
N LEU A 25 3.86 10.33 -5.75
CA LEU A 25 4.18 8.90 -5.63
C LEU A 25 5.34 8.66 -4.65
N ARG A 26 6.36 9.53 -4.66
CA ARG A 26 7.48 9.45 -3.71
C ARG A 26 7.05 9.74 -2.28
N LEU A 27 6.29 10.81 -2.05
CA LEU A 27 5.77 11.15 -0.72
C LEU A 27 4.89 10.03 -0.15
N ILE A 28 4.01 9.46 -0.98
CA ILE A 28 3.14 8.34 -0.60
C ILE A 28 3.98 7.12 -0.16
N LEU A 29 5.03 6.78 -0.91
CA LEU A 29 5.92 5.67 -0.54
C LEU A 29 6.75 5.99 0.72
N GLU A 30 7.24 7.22 0.84
CA GLU A 30 7.99 7.69 2.01
C GLU A 30 7.16 7.60 3.30
N ALA A 31 5.88 7.95 3.26
CA ALA A 31 4.99 7.79 4.41
C ALA A 31 4.92 6.32 4.89
N GLY A 32 4.94 5.37 3.95
CA GLY A 32 5.02 3.94 4.27
C GLY A 32 6.34 3.54 4.94
N LEU A 33 7.47 4.14 4.54
CA LEU A 33 8.79 3.89 5.14
C LEU A 33 8.89 4.39 6.58
N TRP A 34 8.12 5.43 6.93
CA TRP A 34 8.05 6.00 8.28
C TRP A 34 7.06 5.28 9.21
N ALA A 35 6.49 4.16 8.79
CA ALA A 35 5.67 3.35 9.68
C ALA A 35 6.50 2.74 10.83
N PRO A 36 5.92 2.53 12.02
CA PRO A 36 6.59 1.78 13.06
C PRO A 36 6.74 0.30 12.66
N SER A 37 7.77 -0.38 13.18
CA SER A 37 7.92 -1.83 13.05
C SER A 37 8.39 -2.50 14.33
N GLY A 38 7.97 -3.75 14.55
CA GLY A 38 8.39 -4.57 15.66
C GLY A 38 9.91 -4.69 15.75
N GLY A 39 10.50 -4.14 16.82
CA GLY A 39 11.95 -4.12 17.01
C GLY A 39 12.70 -3.41 15.89
N ASN A 40 12.09 -2.46 15.18
CA ASN A 40 12.65 -1.79 14.01
C ASN A 40 13.06 -2.76 12.88
N ALA A 41 12.29 -3.84 12.68
CA ALA A 41 12.57 -4.87 11.67
C ALA A 41 12.40 -4.37 10.22
N GLN A 42 11.53 -3.38 10.00
CA GLN A 42 11.19 -2.82 8.68
C GLN A 42 10.98 -3.92 7.61
N PRO A 43 10.04 -4.88 7.86
CA PRO A 43 9.90 -6.06 7.02
C PRO A 43 9.17 -5.79 5.71
N TRP A 44 8.71 -4.56 5.45
CA TRP A 44 8.03 -4.20 4.22
C TRP A 44 8.98 -4.02 3.05
N GLU A 45 8.48 -4.40 1.86
CA GLU A 45 8.99 -3.96 0.57
C GLU A 45 7.81 -3.44 -0.26
N PHE A 46 8.04 -2.33 -0.97
CA PHE A 46 7.01 -1.70 -1.80
C PHE A 46 7.44 -1.77 -3.26
N VAL A 47 6.55 -2.27 -4.11
CA VAL A 47 6.75 -2.28 -5.57
C VAL A 47 5.72 -1.35 -6.21
N LEU A 48 6.20 -0.26 -6.80
CA LEU A 48 5.37 0.67 -7.56
C LEU A 48 5.20 0.15 -9.00
N VAL A 49 3.97 -0.19 -9.36
CA VAL A 49 3.59 -0.66 -10.70
C VAL A 49 2.78 0.42 -11.40
N ARG A 50 3.28 0.90 -12.55
CA ARG A 50 2.63 1.93 -13.38
C ARG A 50 2.37 1.48 -14.81
N GLU A 51 3.05 0.44 -15.26
CA GLU A 51 2.86 -0.07 -16.60
C GLU A 51 1.45 -0.65 -16.74
N ARG A 52 0.65 -0.09 -17.65
CA ARG A 52 -0.75 -0.49 -17.84
C ARG A 52 -0.88 -1.98 -18.12
N SER A 53 0.01 -2.53 -18.97
CA SER A 53 0.02 -3.96 -19.31
C SER A 53 0.21 -4.85 -18.08
N LEU A 54 1.03 -4.41 -17.11
CA LEU A 54 1.29 -5.15 -15.89
C LEU A 54 0.13 -5.03 -14.89
N ILE A 55 -0.47 -3.84 -14.77
CA ILE A 55 -1.68 -3.63 -13.98
C ILE A 55 -2.82 -4.55 -14.47
N ASP A 56 -3.00 -4.64 -15.79
CA ASP A 56 -4.05 -5.48 -16.38
C ASP A 56 -3.79 -6.97 -16.13
N LYS A 57 -2.52 -7.41 -16.17
CA LYS A 57 -2.15 -8.77 -15.75
C LYS A 57 -2.46 -9.04 -14.28
N ILE A 58 -2.16 -8.10 -13.38
CA ILE A 58 -2.42 -8.24 -11.94
C ILE A 58 -3.92 -8.39 -11.66
N LYS A 59 -4.77 -7.65 -12.38
CA LYS A 59 -6.23 -7.75 -12.25
C LYS A 59 -6.76 -9.17 -12.50
N LEU A 60 -6.15 -9.93 -13.41
CA LEU A 60 -6.61 -11.28 -13.76
C LEU A 60 -6.62 -12.24 -12.57
N PHE A 61 -5.76 -12.02 -11.57
CA PHE A 61 -5.68 -12.85 -10.36
C PHE A 61 -5.97 -12.06 -9.07
N SER A 62 -6.47 -10.83 -9.18
CA SER A 62 -6.84 -9.99 -8.03
C SER A 62 -8.30 -9.52 -8.18
N PRO A 63 -9.29 -10.37 -7.85
CA PRO A 63 -10.69 -10.10 -8.17
C PRO A 63 -11.28 -8.86 -7.45
N GLY A 64 -10.67 -8.40 -6.37
CA GLY A 64 -11.03 -7.17 -5.67
C GLY A 64 -10.33 -5.91 -6.18
N LEU A 65 -9.48 -6.01 -7.21
CA LEU A 65 -8.91 -4.85 -7.91
C LEU A 65 -9.94 -4.26 -8.89
N PHE A 66 -10.83 -3.43 -8.35
CA PHE A 66 -11.84 -2.72 -9.11
C PHE A 66 -11.29 -1.45 -9.79
N GLY A 67 -11.88 -1.09 -10.93
CA GLY A 67 -11.56 0.14 -11.66
C GLY A 67 -10.22 0.10 -12.40
N ASN A 68 -9.73 1.28 -12.81
CA ASN A 68 -8.51 1.43 -13.60
C ASN A 68 -7.55 2.42 -12.93
N PRO A 69 -6.90 2.05 -11.80
CA PRO A 69 -5.98 2.96 -11.12
C PRO A 69 -4.80 3.33 -12.04
N TYR A 70 -4.24 4.53 -11.82
CA TYR A 70 -3.03 4.97 -12.51
C TYR A 70 -1.79 4.18 -12.07
N ALA A 71 -1.72 3.83 -10.78
CA ALA A 71 -0.62 3.08 -10.19
C ALA A 71 -1.12 2.06 -9.17
N LEU A 72 -0.36 0.99 -8.96
CA LEU A 72 -0.49 0.06 -7.85
C LEU A 72 0.77 0.13 -6.98
N ILE A 73 0.59 0.09 -5.66
CA ILE A 73 1.69 -0.16 -4.72
C ILE A 73 1.45 -1.56 -4.18
N VAL A 74 2.31 -2.51 -4.55
CA VAL A 74 2.28 -3.88 -4.04
C VAL A 74 3.11 -3.92 -2.76
N LEU A 75 2.48 -4.35 -1.67
CA LEU A 75 3.13 -4.49 -0.37
C LEU A 75 3.55 -5.94 -0.15
N CYS A 76 4.84 -6.15 0.09
CA CYS A 76 5.43 -7.45 0.32
C CYS A 76 6.01 -7.54 1.74
N VAL A 77 5.94 -8.73 2.33
CA VAL A 77 6.68 -9.05 3.56
C VAL A 77 8.00 -9.71 3.18
N ASN A 78 9.11 -9.03 3.42
CA ASN A 78 10.44 -9.61 3.33
C ASN A 78 10.71 -10.49 4.56
N ARG A 79 10.57 -11.81 4.36
CA ARG A 79 10.75 -12.82 5.41
C ARG A 79 12.15 -12.83 6.03
N ASN A 80 13.17 -12.35 5.32
CA ASN A 80 14.55 -12.30 5.82
C ASN A 80 14.75 -11.21 6.88
N ARG A 81 13.87 -10.21 6.91
CA ARG A 81 13.92 -9.11 7.90
C ARG A 81 13.11 -9.41 9.16
N ILE A 82 12.35 -10.50 9.19
CA ILE A 82 11.55 -10.89 10.36
C ILE A 82 12.49 -11.38 11.47
N LYS A 83 12.48 -10.71 12.62
CA LYS A 83 13.37 -11.04 13.75
C LYS A 83 13.06 -12.37 14.42
N ARG A 84 11.79 -12.77 14.48
CA ARG A 84 11.35 -14.04 15.07
C ARG A 84 10.86 -14.98 13.97
N ARG A 85 11.37 -16.21 13.93
CA ARG A 85 11.01 -17.21 12.90
C ARG A 85 9.83 -18.10 13.29
N ASP A 86 9.11 -17.73 14.34
CA ASP A 86 7.87 -18.38 14.80
C ASP A 86 6.63 -17.71 14.19
N GLU A 87 5.44 -18.24 14.48
CA GLU A 87 4.17 -17.64 14.03
C GLU A 87 3.96 -16.22 14.56
N SER A 88 4.45 -15.92 15.77
CA SER A 88 4.39 -14.57 16.33
C SER A 88 5.15 -13.57 15.47
N GLY A 89 6.35 -13.90 15.00
CA GLY A 89 7.11 -13.04 14.10
C GLY A 89 6.40 -12.78 12.76
N LYS A 90 5.72 -13.78 12.21
CA LYS A 90 4.90 -13.61 10.99
C LYS A 90 3.73 -12.67 11.22
N GLN A 91 3.02 -12.82 12.35
CA GLN A 91 1.92 -11.94 12.72
C GLN A 91 2.38 -10.50 12.92
N ILE A 92 3.51 -10.28 13.62
CA ILE A 92 4.12 -8.96 13.80
C ILE A 92 4.46 -8.34 12.43
N ALA A 93 5.08 -9.11 11.52
CA ALA A 93 5.43 -8.60 10.20
C ALA A 93 4.20 -8.20 9.37
N LEU A 94 3.08 -8.94 9.50
CA LEU A 94 1.82 -8.55 8.87
C LEU A 94 1.25 -7.25 9.48
N MET A 95 1.32 -7.08 10.80
CA MET A 95 0.94 -5.83 11.45
C MET A 95 1.81 -4.66 10.99
N ASP A 96 3.13 -4.85 10.90
CA ASP A 96 4.08 -3.84 10.43
C ASP A 96 3.73 -3.37 9.00
N VAL A 97 3.48 -4.31 8.09
CA VAL A 97 3.06 -3.99 6.72
C VAL A 97 1.69 -3.31 6.68
N ALA A 98 0.76 -3.70 7.54
CA ALA A 98 -0.55 -3.05 7.63
C ALA A 98 -0.47 -1.59 8.12
N MET A 99 0.43 -1.30 9.06
CA MET A 99 0.71 0.07 9.51
C MET A 99 1.32 0.91 8.38
N ALA A 100 2.27 0.34 7.62
CA ALA A 100 2.80 0.98 6.42
C ALA A 100 1.73 1.25 5.35
N ALA A 101 0.85 0.27 5.09
CA ALA A 101 -0.28 0.45 4.18
C ALA A 101 -1.19 1.60 4.62
N GLN A 102 -1.44 1.72 5.93
CA GLN A 102 -2.28 2.79 6.46
C GLN A 102 -1.63 4.16 6.28
N ASN A 103 -0.33 4.31 6.54
CA ASN A 103 0.39 5.57 6.28
C ASN A 103 0.33 5.95 4.79
N ILE A 104 0.61 5.00 3.89
CA ILE A 104 0.52 5.18 2.43
C ILE A 104 -0.87 5.72 2.04
N MET A 105 -1.94 5.13 2.55
CA MET A 105 -3.29 5.55 2.20
C MET A 105 -3.70 6.89 2.80
N LEU A 106 -3.17 7.25 3.98
CA LEU A 106 -3.42 8.56 4.60
C LEU A 106 -2.69 9.67 3.84
N GLU A 107 -1.44 9.45 3.45
CA GLU A 107 -0.67 10.40 2.64
C GLU A 107 -1.30 10.57 1.26
N ALA A 108 -1.74 9.48 0.62
CA ALA A 108 -2.48 9.56 -0.63
C ALA A 108 -3.73 10.45 -0.49
N TYR A 109 -4.53 10.25 0.57
CA TYR A 109 -5.70 11.08 0.81
C TYR A 109 -5.34 12.55 1.06
N TYR A 110 -4.30 12.83 1.83
CA TYR A 110 -3.82 14.19 2.10
C TYR A 110 -3.45 14.92 0.80
N LEU A 111 -2.84 14.23 -0.15
CA LEU A 111 -2.49 14.75 -1.48
C LEU A 111 -3.67 14.78 -2.47
N GLY A 112 -4.89 14.44 -2.02
CA GLY A 112 -6.09 14.41 -2.86
C GLY A 112 -6.20 13.17 -3.77
N ILE A 113 -5.41 12.13 -3.52
CA ILE A 113 -5.38 10.89 -4.29
C ILE A 113 -6.26 9.83 -3.63
N GLY A 114 -7.23 9.32 -4.39
CA GLY A 114 -8.04 8.18 -3.97
C GLY A 114 -7.24 6.88 -3.93
N SER A 115 -7.44 6.06 -2.89
CA SER A 115 -6.79 4.75 -2.76
C SER A 115 -7.75 3.69 -2.22
N CYS A 116 -7.47 2.42 -2.45
CA CYS A 116 -8.20 1.29 -1.89
C CYS A 116 -7.23 0.15 -1.56
N PRO A 117 -7.25 -0.39 -0.33
CA PRO A 117 -6.47 -1.57 -0.01
C PRO A 117 -7.11 -2.79 -0.67
N ILE A 118 -6.28 -3.69 -1.19
CA ILE A 118 -6.71 -4.91 -1.88
C ILE A 118 -5.96 -6.08 -1.25
N ALA A 119 -6.71 -6.99 -0.64
CA ALA A 119 -6.18 -8.23 -0.07
C ALA A 119 -6.54 -9.47 -0.90
N SER A 120 -7.38 -9.29 -1.93
CA SER A 120 -7.76 -10.37 -2.83
C SER A 120 -6.62 -10.69 -3.78
N PHE A 121 -5.99 -11.84 -3.57
CA PHE A 121 -5.14 -12.48 -4.54
C PHE A 121 -5.60 -13.93 -4.62
N ASN A 122 -5.96 -14.38 -5.82
CA ASN A 122 -6.23 -15.80 -6.05
C ASN A 122 -4.90 -16.54 -5.89
N LYS A 123 -4.89 -17.54 -5.01
CA LYS A 123 -3.79 -18.50 -4.87
C LYS A 123 -3.81 -19.48 -6.03
#